data_AF-A0A2S7TZ75-F1
#
_entry.id   AF-A0A2S7TZ75-F1
#
_cell.length_a   1.000
_cell.length_b   1.000
_cell.length_c   1.000
_cell.angle_alpha   90.00
_cell.angle_beta   90.00
_cell.angle_gamma   90.00
#
_symmetry.space_group_name_H-M   'P 1'
#
loop_
_entity.id
_entity.type
_entity.pdbx_description
1 polymer ?
#
loop_
_entity_poly.entity_id
_entity_poly.type
_entity_poly.pdbx_seq_one_letter_code
_entity_poly.pdbx_strand_id
1 'polypeptide(L)'
;MAKPLRKLKKWLSYYGRALWIALVVVVVLWGAVYYALMTNQKTEQVDFGDARQSELAQEVSNLGFEGGVELLDEGEFAKGRAVMQRLAPLNLASKTPQGNAKAHLWMAEDLLAGKGFGFLSVYPLDASGSKHLVSPVLLDKGNLTARCQRHLESAVALDPALVDATVLLAEVLLAQNQRNAGIAVIHQSVAEDSQIDLSIQLANLLAYAGDNLGLEESCWHKFATLGREVTGSKRGDIGVRIDYILYAMVLEQGDLAESAVGKFERDFGEQNEGLVKSLKSSQWYFKAIDLLDEENFEASRACEFLLKAYSLQPGRSEIVAALKLLLERYPEVKERVQQGIGEVSQQLEESNPLAAADLHVFLAALNPASAEAHMIRAHDLNAEDPSLVAAWVGFQLQEDGPDFSELEGALVRLIGNKKLSQAEDYSLLFTLGEVRAAEGRWYEALQALEQALALSDGPNKDLHKMLGLAYDALGQKIIADEHRALAAH
;
A
#
# COMPACT_ATOMS: atom_id res chain seq x y z
N MET A 1 -2.03 69.29 57.28
CA MET A 1 -1.31 68.11 56.73
C MET A 1 -2.24 67.18 55.91
N ALA A 2 -2.95 67.65 54.87
CA ALA A 2 -3.97 66.84 54.18
C ALA A 2 -3.86 66.77 52.64
N LYS A 3 -2.94 67.53 52.02
CA LYS A 3 -2.73 67.52 50.55
C LYS A 3 -1.79 66.43 50.01
N PRO A 4 -0.67 66.04 50.67
CA PRO A 4 0.24 65.02 50.11
C PRO A 4 -0.35 63.59 50.19
N LEU A 5 -1.11 63.28 51.24
CA LEU A 5 -1.80 61.99 51.42
C LEU A 5 -2.84 61.69 50.33
N ARG A 6 -3.48 62.72 49.77
CA ARG A 6 -4.53 62.57 48.75
C ARG A 6 -3.94 62.27 47.36
N LYS A 7 -2.73 62.76 47.06
CA LYS A 7 -1.98 62.42 45.83
C LYS A 7 -1.40 61.01 45.90
N LEU A 8 -0.87 60.61 47.06
CA LEU A 8 -0.37 59.25 47.27
C LEU A 8 -1.49 58.20 47.11
N LYS A 9 -2.70 58.48 47.63
CA LYS A 9 -3.85 57.59 47.51
C LYS A 9 -4.34 57.42 46.06
N LYS A 10 -4.30 58.49 45.24
CA LYS A 10 -4.61 58.41 43.80
C LYS A 10 -3.54 57.68 43.00
N TRP A 11 -2.27 57.85 43.36
CA TRP A 11 -1.16 57.15 42.71
C TRP A 11 -1.19 55.64 43.02
N LEU A 12 -1.41 55.26 44.28
CA LEU A 12 -1.61 53.87 44.71
C LEU A 12 -2.85 53.23 44.08
N SER A 13 -3.95 53.96 43.86
CA SER A 13 -5.12 53.41 43.16
C SER A 13 -4.87 53.16 41.67
N TYR A 14 -3.98 53.94 41.05
CA TYR A 14 -3.73 53.86 39.59
C TYR A 14 -2.63 52.85 39.25
N TYR A 15 -1.52 52.85 40.00
CA TYR A 15 -0.37 51.96 39.77
C TYR A 15 -0.33 50.76 40.71
N GLY A 16 -1.10 50.74 41.80
CA GLY A 16 -1.03 49.69 42.81
C GLY A 16 -1.33 48.29 42.29
N ARG A 17 -2.23 48.14 41.30
CA ARG A 17 -2.50 46.84 40.65
C ARG A 17 -1.32 46.36 39.79
N ALA A 18 -0.73 47.24 38.99
CA ALA A 18 0.43 46.91 38.18
C ALA A 18 1.66 46.57 39.05
N LEU A 19 1.84 47.30 40.16
CA LEU A 19 2.91 47.05 41.13
C LEU A 19 2.70 45.74 41.88
N TRP A 20 1.45 45.39 42.22
CA TRP A 20 1.11 44.09 42.81
C TRP A 20 1.36 42.93 41.84
N ILE A 21 0.98 43.08 40.57
CA ILE A 21 1.21 42.06 39.54
C ILE A 21 2.72 41.88 39.32
N ALA A 22 3.48 42.97 39.21
CA ALA A 22 4.94 42.89 39.10
C ALA A 22 5.57 42.22 40.32
N LEU A 23 5.10 42.53 41.53
CA LEU A 23 5.58 41.91 42.76
C LEU A 23 5.27 40.40 42.79
N VAL A 24 4.06 39.98 42.36
CA VAL A 24 3.68 38.57 42.28
C VAL A 24 4.51 37.83 41.24
N VAL A 25 4.73 38.41 40.05
CA VAL A 25 5.57 37.81 39.02
C VAL A 25 7.00 37.65 39.52
N VAL A 26 7.55 38.66 40.20
CA VAL A 26 8.89 38.57 40.79
C VAL A 26 8.92 37.49 41.87
N VAL A 27 7.95 37.42 42.78
CA VAL A 27 7.91 36.41 43.84
C VAL A 27 7.73 35.00 43.28
N VAL A 28 6.93 34.81 42.22
CA VAL A 28 6.75 33.51 41.55
C VAL A 28 8.02 33.09 40.82
N LEU A 29 8.67 34.00 40.08
CA LEU A 29 9.93 33.71 39.40
C LEU A 29 11.05 33.43 40.40
N TRP A 30 11.13 34.21 41.49
CA TRP A 30 12.12 34.00 42.54
C TRP A 30 11.84 32.71 43.33
N GLY A 31 10.57 32.39 43.57
CA GLY A 31 10.14 31.13 44.17
C GLY A 31 10.45 29.93 43.29
N ALA A 32 10.28 30.03 41.97
CA ALA A 32 10.62 28.99 41.00
C ALA A 32 12.14 28.78 40.91
N VAL A 33 12.92 29.88 40.91
CA VAL A 33 14.40 29.82 40.91
C VAL A 33 14.92 29.27 42.25
N TYR A 34 14.37 29.71 43.37
CA TYR A 34 14.74 29.21 44.70
C TYR A 34 14.34 27.73 44.87
N TYR A 35 13.16 27.34 44.39
CA TYR A 35 12.73 25.93 44.36
C TYR A 35 13.70 25.13 43.50
N ALA A 36 14.01 25.56 42.26
CA ALA A 36 14.96 24.87 41.37
C ALA A 36 16.39 24.79 41.94
N LEU A 37 16.83 25.76 42.74
CA LEU A 37 18.13 25.75 43.41
C LEU A 37 18.15 24.89 44.68
N MET A 38 17.02 24.78 45.40
CA MET A 38 16.91 24.01 46.65
C MET A 38 16.51 22.55 46.43
N THR A 39 15.69 22.27 45.41
CA THR A 39 15.47 20.92 44.93
C THR A 39 16.63 20.57 44.01
N ASN A 40 17.72 20.08 44.60
CA ASN A 40 18.81 19.41 43.90
C ASN A 40 18.35 18.07 43.28
N GLN A 41 17.15 18.04 42.68
CA GLN A 41 16.83 17.11 41.64
C GLN A 41 17.74 17.52 40.49
N LYS A 42 18.89 16.83 40.39
CA LYS A 42 19.40 16.46 39.08
C LYS A 42 18.17 16.13 38.26
N THR A 43 17.95 16.86 37.17
CA THR A 43 17.16 16.30 36.09
C THR A 43 17.75 14.93 35.87
N GLU A 44 17.05 13.90 36.33
CA GLU A 44 17.28 12.56 35.83
C GLU A 44 17.06 12.74 34.34
N GLN A 45 18.17 12.80 33.62
CA GLN A 45 18.22 12.28 32.28
C GLN A 45 17.48 10.96 32.39
N VAL A 46 16.27 10.90 31.82
CA VAL A 46 15.57 9.63 31.69
C VAL A 46 16.51 8.80 30.84
N ASP A 47 17.24 7.95 31.53
CA ASP A 47 18.20 7.02 30.97
C ASP A 47 17.36 5.98 30.22
N PHE A 48 17.07 6.27 28.95
CA PHE A 48 16.62 5.26 28.00
C PHE A 48 17.87 4.47 27.60
N GLY A 49 18.34 3.64 28.52
CA GLY A 49 19.62 2.95 28.42
C GLY A 49 19.68 1.76 29.36
N ASP A 50 18.72 0.83 29.26
CA ASP A 50 18.83 -0.48 29.90
C ASP A 50 20.22 -1.08 29.51
N ALA A 51 20.97 -1.68 30.43
CA ALA A 51 22.35 -2.13 30.16
C ALA A 51 22.47 -3.13 28.99
N ARG A 52 21.34 -3.75 28.60
CA ARG A 52 21.19 -4.54 27.35
C ARG A 52 21.31 -3.70 26.08
N GLN A 53 20.90 -2.43 26.11
CA GLN A 53 21.05 -1.49 24.99
C GLN A 53 22.52 -1.09 24.77
N SER A 54 23.43 -1.20 25.74
CA SER A 54 24.83 -0.81 25.54
C SER A 54 25.64 -1.84 24.74
N GLU A 55 25.41 -3.13 24.94
CA GLU A 55 26.07 -4.21 24.18
C GLU A 55 25.40 -4.37 22.81
N LEU A 56 24.06 -4.40 22.80
CA LEU A 56 23.26 -4.41 21.57
C LEU A 56 23.57 -3.21 20.66
N ALA A 57 23.66 -1.99 21.21
CA ALA A 57 23.98 -0.80 20.41
C ALA A 57 25.42 -0.83 19.88
N GLN A 58 26.36 -1.48 20.57
CA GLN A 58 27.71 -1.67 20.04
C GLN A 58 27.71 -2.67 18.89
N GLU A 59 27.05 -3.82 19.04
CA GLU A 59 26.93 -4.85 18.01
C GLU A 59 26.31 -4.32 16.71
N VAL A 60 25.28 -3.49 16.82
CA VAL A 60 24.53 -2.99 15.65
C VAL A 60 24.93 -1.58 15.18
N SER A 61 25.92 -0.96 15.84
CA SER A 61 26.33 0.44 15.59
C SER A 61 26.76 0.74 14.14
N ASN A 62 27.30 -0.27 13.44
CA ASN A 62 27.84 -0.13 12.09
C ASN A 62 26.87 -0.62 11.00
N LEU A 63 25.72 -1.20 11.36
CA LEU A 63 24.80 -1.81 10.40
C LEU A 63 23.91 -0.76 9.72
N GLY A 64 23.89 -0.76 8.39
CA GLY A 64 22.95 0.04 7.59
C GLY A 64 21.53 -0.54 7.58
N PHE A 65 20.63 0.06 6.81
CA PHE A 65 19.25 -0.40 6.69
C PHE A 65 19.17 -1.88 6.26
N GLU A 66 19.90 -2.28 5.22
CA GLU A 66 19.91 -3.67 4.72
C GLU A 66 20.38 -4.68 5.78
N GLY A 67 21.42 -4.36 6.54
CA GLY A 67 21.85 -5.22 7.66
C GLY A 67 20.83 -5.28 8.80
N GLY A 68 20.02 -4.23 8.97
CA GLY A 68 18.88 -4.24 9.87
C GLY A 68 17.77 -5.17 9.36
N VAL A 69 17.47 -5.16 8.06
CA VAL A 69 16.49 -6.05 7.43
C VAL A 69 16.93 -7.50 7.51
N GLU A 70 18.20 -7.81 7.22
CA GLU A 70 18.75 -9.17 7.31
C GLU A 70 18.57 -9.76 8.72
N LEU A 71 18.83 -8.97 9.77
CA LEU A 71 18.58 -9.38 11.15
C LEU A 71 17.09 -9.64 11.44
N LEU A 72 16.17 -8.89 10.83
CA LEU A 72 14.73 -9.13 10.97
C LEU A 72 14.33 -10.43 10.26
N ASP A 73 14.84 -10.66 9.05
CA ASP A 73 14.60 -11.86 8.24
C ASP A 73 15.14 -13.13 8.92
N GLU A 74 16.26 -13.02 9.65
CA GLU A 74 16.85 -14.11 10.45
C GLU A 74 16.12 -14.36 11.78
N GLY A 75 15.10 -13.55 12.11
CA GLY A 75 14.34 -13.63 13.36
C GLY A 75 15.00 -12.96 14.57
N GLU A 76 16.10 -12.24 14.36
CA GLU A 76 16.77 -11.40 15.38
C GLU A 76 16.05 -10.04 15.57
N PHE A 77 14.73 -10.09 15.80
CA PHE A 77 13.84 -8.92 15.81
C PHE A 77 14.30 -7.77 16.73
N ALA A 78 14.87 -8.09 17.89
CA ALA A 78 15.35 -7.07 18.83
C ALA A 78 16.55 -6.28 18.27
N LYS A 79 17.49 -6.94 17.59
CA LYS A 79 18.64 -6.29 16.96
C LYS A 79 18.22 -5.49 15.74
N GLY A 80 17.42 -6.09 14.86
CA GLY A 80 16.87 -5.41 13.69
C GLY A 80 16.10 -4.14 14.07
N ARG A 81 15.21 -4.22 15.07
CA ARG A 81 14.48 -3.05 15.57
C ARG A 81 15.39 -1.98 16.17
N ALA A 82 16.45 -2.36 16.87
CA ALA A 82 17.43 -1.40 17.40
C ALA A 82 18.17 -0.66 16.26
N VAL A 83 18.50 -1.34 15.16
CA VAL A 83 19.02 -0.70 13.94
C VAL A 83 18.02 0.30 13.39
N MET A 84 16.75 -0.10 13.21
CA MET A 84 15.71 0.78 12.65
C MET A 84 15.49 2.02 13.50
N GLN A 85 15.42 1.89 14.83
CA GLN A 85 15.27 3.02 15.75
C GLN A 85 16.44 4.01 15.68
N ARG A 86 17.67 3.50 15.53
CA ARG A 86 18.87 4.33 15.38
C ARG A 86 18.87 5.08 14.05
N LEU A 87 18.43 4.40 12.98
CA LEU A 87 18.38 4.96 11.63
C LEU A 87 17.19 5.91 11.41
N ALA A 88 16.15 5.85 12.23
CA ALA A 88 14.94 6.68 12.13
C ALA A 88 14.69 7.55 13.37
N PRO A 89 15.60 8.47 13.74
CA PRO A 89 15.45 9.27 14.94
C PRO A 89 14.31 10.29 14.82
N LEU A 90 13.32 10.21 15.70
CA LEU A 90 12.36 11.29 15.90
C LEU A 90 12.94 12.35 16.85
N ASN A 91 13.55 13.39 16.29
CA ASN A 91 14.07 14.49 17.10
C ASN A 91 12.91 15.37 17.61
N LEU A 92 12.71 15.43 18.93
CA LEU A 92 11.69 16.31 19.53
C LEU A 92 12.04 17.80 19.46
N ALA A 93 13.32 18.14 19.27
CA ALA A 93 13.83 19.51 19.27
C ALA A 93 14.03 20.10 17.86
N SER A 94 14.16 19.27 16.82
CA SER A 94 14.32 19.69 15.43
C SER A 94 13.10 19.29 14.62
N LYS A 95 12.54 20.23 13.85
CA LYS A 95 11.49 19.93 12.86
C LYS A 95 12.03 19.38 11.55
N THR A 96 13.35 19.42 11.34
CA THR A 96 13.97 18.89 10.12
C THR A 96 14.09 17.37 10.26
N PRO A 97 13.52 16.60 9.31
CA PRO A 97 13.68 15.15 9.24
C PRO A 97 15.16 14.76 9.15
N GLN A 98 15.53 13.64 9.80
CA GLN A 98 16.91 13.13 9.82
C GLN A 98 16.89 11.60 9.79
N GLY A 99 17.95 11.00 9.25
CA GLY A 99 18.09 9.55 9.22
C GLY A 99 17.75 8.95 7.86
N ASN A 100 17.25 7.72 7.87
CA ASN A 100 16.95 6.93 6.68
C ASN A 100 15.43 6.81 6.46
N ALA A 101 14.95 7.19 5.28
CA ALA A 101 13.51 7.19 4.96
C ALA A 101 12.86 5.80 5.06
N LYS A 102 13.52 4.75 4.57
CA LYS A 102 13.01 3.36 4.65
C LYS A 102 12.95 2.87 6.10
N ALA A 103 13.91 3.24 6.93
CA ALA A 103 13.86 2.94 8.37
C ALA A 103 12.68 3.68 9.05
N HIS A 104 12.39 4.92 8.64
CA HIS A 104 11.20 5.64 9.11
C HIS A 104 9.90 4.94 8.68
N LEU A 105 9.79 4.50 7.43
CA LEU A 105 8.64 3.73 6.95
C LEU A 105 8.46 2.44 7.76
N TRP A 106 9.53 1.66 7.93
CA TRP A 106 9.49 0.43 8.72
C TRP A 106 9.04 0.69 10.18
N MET A 107 9.56 1.76 10.81
CA MET A 107 9.16 2.14 12.16
C MET A 107 7.67 2.52 12.24
N ALA A 108 7.12 3.12 11.19
CA ALA A 108 5.69 3.41 11.13
C ALA A 108 4.87 2.11 11.00
N GLU A 109 5.26 1.19 10.14
CA GLU A 109 4.61 -0.12 9.96
C GLU A 109 4.63 -0.96 11.26
N ASP A 110 5.78 -1.00 11.95
CA ASP A 110 5.93 -1.63 13.28
C ASP A 110 4.95 -1.03 14.31
N LEU A 111 4.75 0.30 14.28
CA LEU A 111 3.79 0.99 15.16
C LEU A 111 2.33 0.72 14.80
N LEU A 112 2.03 0.42 13.53
CA LEU A 112 0.70 0.06 13.07
C LEU A 112 0.33 -1.39 13.39
N ALA A 113 1.31 -2.23 13.74
CA ALA A 113 1.14 -3.59 14.24
C ALA A 113 0.27 -4.49 13.32
N GLY A 114 0.48 -4.40 12.00
CA GLY A 114 -0.21 -5.26 11.02
C GLY A 114 -1.70 -4.99 10.84
N LYS A 115 -2.18 -3.80 11.22
CA LYS A 115 -3.53 -3.34 10.86
C LYS A 115 -3.71 -3.36 9.33
N GLY A 116 -4.93 -3.63 8.86
CA GLY A 116 -5.27 -3.80 7.43
C GLY A 116 -5.23 -2.49 6.64
N PHE A 117 -4.02 -1.98 6.38
CA PHE A 117 -3.69 -0.88 5.47
C PHE A 117 -3.51 -1.40 4.03
N GLY A 118 -3.37 -0.50 3.05
CA GLY A 118 -3.35 -0.81 1.62
C GLY A 118 -4.73 -0.67 0.93
N PHE A 119 -5.74 -0.17 1.64
CA PHE A 119 -7.09 -0.01 1.11
C PHE A 119 -7.24 1.15 0.11
N LEU A 120 -6.27 2.07 -0.01
CA LEU A 120 -6.26 3.08 -1.07
C LEU A 120 -5.75 2.55 -2.42
N SER A 121 -5.11 1.39 -2.44
CA SER A 121 -4.72 0.71 -3.68
C SER A 121 -5.84 -0.17 -4.25
N VAL A 122 -6.98 -0.24 -3.57
CA VAL A 122 -8.16 -1.01 -3.97
C VAL A 122 -9.22 -0.09 -4.54
N TYR A 123 -9.79 -0.44 -5.69
CA TYR A 123 -10.90 0.30 -6.28
C TYR A 123 -12.13 0.27 -5.34
N PRO A 124 -12.68 1.43 -4.94
CA PRO A 124 -13.67 1.53 -3.87
C PRO A 124 -15.09 1.15 -4.33
N LEU A 125 -15.27 -0.03 -4.93
CA LEU A 125 -16.54 -0.46 -5.51
C LEU A 125 -17.71 -0.50 -4.50
N ASP A 126 -17.42 -0.72 -3.22
CA ASP A 126 -18.41 -0.68 -2.14
C ASP A 126 -19.01 0.71 -1.90
N ALA A 127 -18.41 1.76 -2.48
CA ALA A 127 -18.95 3.12 -2.53
C ALA A 127 -20.11 3.27 -3.53
N SER A 128 -20.34 2.27 -4.40
CA SER A 128 -21.37 2.34 -5.44
C SER A 128 -22.79 2.61 -4.90
N GLY A 129 -23.52 3.45 -5.64
CA GLY A 129 -24.87 3.87 -5.28
C GLY A 129 -24.87 4.99 -4.25
N SER A 130 -23.99 5.98 -4.43
CA SER A 130 -23.87 7.18 -3.57
C SER A 130 -23.52 6.86 -2.10
N LYS A 131 -22.72 5.81 -1.87
CA LYS A 131 -22.25 5.45 -0.54
C LYS A 131 -20.85 6.00 -0.34
N HIS A 132 -20.67 6.85 0.66
CA HIS A 132 -19.31 7.21 1.08
C HIS A 132 -18.74 6.14 2.01
N LEU A 133 -17.54 5.67 1.70
CA LEU A 133 -16.84 4.69 2.53
C LEU A 133 -16.37 5.30 3.84
N VAL A 134 -16.38 4.51 4.90
CA VAL A 134 -15.66 4.84 6.14
C VAL A 134 -14.31 4.14 6.09
N SER A 135 -13.28 4.75 6.70
CA SER A 135 -11.98 4.10 6.79
C SER A 135 -12.12 2.72 7.46
N PRO A 136 -11.55 1.65 6.87
CA PRO A 136 -11.59 0.30 7.46
C PRO A 136 -10.83 0.22 8.79
N VAL A 137 -9.90 1.16 9.00
CA VAL A 137 -9.10 1.29 10.21
C VAL A 137 -9.45 2.59 10.90
N LEU A 138 -9.71 2.55 12.20
CA LEU A 138 -9.87 3.75 13.02
C LEU A 138 -8.69 3.89 13.97
N LEU A 139 -8.02 5.03 13.91
CA LEU A 139 -6.90 5.36 14.77
C LEU A 139 -7.27 6.47 15.75
N ASP A 140 -6.94 6.26 17.02
CA ASP A 140 -7.06 7.30 18.03
C ASP A 140 -5.97 8.37 17.84
N LYS A 141 -6.15 9.54 18.45
CA LYS A 141 -5.11 10.58 18.51
C LYS A 141 -4.08 10.30 19.61
N GLY A 142 -3.83 9.02 19.91
CA GLY A 142 -2.89 8.58 20.92
C GLY A 142 -1.43 8.88 20.55
N ASN A 143 -0.54 8.76 21.53
CA ASN A 143 0.89 9.03 21.33
C ASN A 143 1.52 8.09 20.28
N LEU A 144 1.08 6.83 20.21
CA LEU A 144 1.58 5.88 19.20
C LEU A 144 1.20 6.31 17.79
N THR A 145 -0.05 6.70 17.57
CA THR A 145 -0.53 7.20 16.27
C THR A 145 0.21 8.47 15.86
N ALA A 146 0.40 9.42 16.79
CA ALA A 146 1.16 10.63 16.52
C ALA A 146 2.66 10.37 16.25
N ARG A 147 3.23 9.30 16.81
CA ARG A 147 4.59 8.85 16.49
C ARG A 147 4.65 8.21 15.11
N CYS A 148 3.69 7.35 14.78
CA CYS A 148 3.57 6.73 13.46
C CYS A 148 3.49 7.80 12.36
N GLN A 149 2.57 8.75 12.49
CA GLN A 149 2.41 9.84 11.53
C GLN A 149 3.71 10.64 11.37
N ARG A 150 4.41 10.98 12.45
CA ARG A 150 5.71 11.69 12.36
C ARG A 150 6.79 10.89 11.66
N HIS A 151 6.82 9.57 11.84
CA HIS A 151 7.75 8.72 11.09
C HIS A 151 7.43 8.77 9.60
N LEU A 152 6.16 8.64 9.22
CA LEU A 152 5.72 8.72 7.82
C LEU A 152 6.00 10.11 7.20
N GLU A 153 5.67 11.19 7.89
CA GLU A 153 6.01 12.57 7.47
C GLU A 153 7.52 12.74 7.27
N SER A 154 8.34 12.13 8.14
CA SER A 154 9.80 12.15 7.98
C SER A 154 10.25 11.31 6.80
N ALA A 155 9.64 10.15 6.56
CA ALA A 155 9.95 9.30 5.41
C ALA A 155 9.68 10.02 4.09
N VAL A 156 8.48 10.58 3.93
CA VAL A 156 8.07 11.35 2.74
C VAL A 156 8.97 12.56 2.53
N ALA A 157 9.34 13.28 3.59
CA ALA A 157 10.19 14.46 3.47
C ALA A 157 11.68 14.13 3.20
N LEU A 158 12.18 12.97 3.65
CA LEU A 158 13.55 12.53 3.39
C LEU A 158 13.70 11.91 2.01
N ASP A 159 12.69 11.18 1.55
CA ASP A 159 12.65 10.55 0.24
C ASP A 159 11.24 10.65 -0.36
N PRO A 160 10.94 11.75 -1.08
CA PRO A 160 9.63 11.92 -1.69
C PRO A 160 9.28 10.82 -2.68
N ALA A 161 10.28 10.17 -3.30
CA ALA A 161 10.12 9.05 -4.23
C ALA A 161 9.68 7.74 -3.56
N LEU A 162 9.66 7.67 -2.23
CA LEU A 162 9.18 6.52 -1.48
C LEU A 162 7.64 6.50 -1.43
N VAL A 163 7.03 6.10 -2.55
CA VAL A 163 5.58 6.08 -2.80
C VAL A 163 4.80 5.43 -1.65
N ASP A 164 5.26 4.28 -1.14
CA ASP A 164 4.59 3.54 -0.07
C ASP A 164 4.42 4.37 1.20
N ALA A 165 5.40 5.22 1.53
CA ALA A 165 5.30 6.11 2.69
C ALA A 165 4.23 7.19 2.49
N THR A 166 4.10 7.72 1.28
CA THR A 166 3.09 8.72 0.93
C THR A 166 1.68 8.13 0.99
N VAL A 167 1.48 6.95 0.40
CA VAL A 167 0.19 6.24 0.43
C VAL A 167 -0.19 5.90 1.87
N LEU A 168 0.73 5.31 2.64
CA LEU A 168 0.48 4.94 4.03
C LEU A 168 0.21 6.17 4.93
N LEU A 169 0.88 7.30 4.68
CA LEU A 169 0.57 8.56 5.38
C LEU A 169 -0.86 9.02 5.10
N ALA A 170 -1.29 8.97 3.84
CA ALA A 170 -2.65 9.35 3.47
C ALA A 170 -3.69 8.41 4.11
N GLU A 171 -3.42 7.12 4.17
CA GLU A 171 -4.27 6.14 4.86
C GLU A 171 -4.36 6.38 6.36
N VAL A 172 -3.22 6.68 7.02
CA VAL A 172 -3.19 7.02 8.45
C VAL A 172 -3.99 8.28 8.72
N LEU A 173 -3.87 9.31 7.87
CA LEU A 173 -4.66 10.54 7.99
C LEU A 173 -6.15 10.26 7.80
N LEU A 174 -6.53 9.45 6.81
CA LEU A 174 -7.92 9.02 6.63
C LEU A 174 -8.44 8.24 7.85
N ALA A 175 -7.66 7.31 8.40
CA ALA A 175 -8.00 6.55 9.60
C ALA A 175 -8.14 7.41 10.87
N GLN A 176 -7.58 8.63 10.86
CA GLN A 176 -7.76 9.65 11.88
C GLN A 176 -8.92 10.62 11.59
N ASN A 177 -9.75 10.35 10.57
CA ASN A 177 -10.79 11.24 10.04
C ASN A 177 -10.27 12.56 9.47
N GLN A 178 -9.07 12.55 8.89
CA GLN A 178 -8.42 13.70 8.25
C GLN A 178 -8.26 13.49 6.74
N ARG A 179 -9.29 12.97 6.06
CA ARG A 179 -9.29 12.67 4.61
C ARG A 179 -8.68 13.79 3.77
N ASN A 180 -9.10 15.03 3.98
CA ASN A 180 -8.63 16.17 3.17
C ASN A 180 -7.13 16.46 3.37
N ALA A 181 -6.56 16.14 4.54
CA ALA A 181 -5.12 16.20 4.74
C ALA A 181 -4.39 15.09 3.97
N GLY A 182 -4.97 13.88 3.93
CA GLY A 182 -4.47 12.79 3.08
C GLY A 182 -4.50 13.14 1.59
N ILE A 183 -5.58 13.76 1.11
CA ILE A 183 -5.68 14.29 -0.25
C ILE A 183 -4.56 15.30 -0.52
N ALA A 184 -4.32 16.25 0.39
CA ALA A 184 -3.28 17.25 0.23
C ALA A 184 -1.86 16.64 0.15
N VAL A 185 -1.58 15.60 0.96
CA VAL A 185 -0.31 14.86 0.92
C VAL A 185 -0.09 14.22 -0.45
N ILE A 186 -1.06 13.44 -0.95
CA ILE A 186 -0.92 12.78 -2.25
C ILE A 186 -0.83 13.82 -3.38
N HIS A 187 -1.67 14.85 -3.34
CA HIS A 187 -1.69 15.90 -4.36
C HIS A 187 -0.35 16.63 -4.46
N GLN A 188 0.30 16.89 -3.33
CA GLN A 188 1.63 17.51 -3.30
C GLN A 188 2.68 16.61 -3.95
N SER A 189 2.72 15.32 -3.61
CA SER A 189 3.67 14.37 -4.22
C SER A 189 3.47 14.21 -5.72
N VAL A 190 2.22 14.24 -6.21
CA VAL A 190 1.98 14.20 -7.67
C VAL A 190 2.48 15.47 -8.35
N ALA A 191 2.23 16.65 -7.77
CA ALA A 191 2.52 17.93 -8.39
C ALA A 191 4.01 18.32 -8.34
N GLU A 192 4.68 18.09 -7.22
CA GLU A 192 6.06 18.53 -6.99
C GLU A 192 7.09 17.50 -7.50
N ASP A 193 6.83 16.21 -7.28
CA ASP A 193 7.76 15.12 -7.64
C ASP A 193 7.38 14.38 -8.93
N SER A 194 6.33 14.86 -9.63
CA SER A 194 5.81 14.28 -10.88
C SER A 194 5.42 12.80 -10.75
N GLN A 195 5.02 12.36 -9.56
CA GLN A 195 4.55 10.99 -9.29
C GLN A 195 3.11 10.81 -9.72
N ILE A 196 2.84 10.97 -11.01
CA ILE A 196 1.50 10.93 -11.58
C ILE A 196 0.74 9.64 -11.27
N ASP A 197 1.44 8.54 -11.01
CA ASP A 197 0.80 7.29 -10.68
C ASP A 197 0.07 7.37 -9.33
N LEU A 198 0.46 8.22 -8.38
CA LEU A 198 -0.30 8.43 -7.14
C LEU A 198 -1.71 9.00 -7.34
N SER A 199 -2.07 9.44 -8.55
CA SER A 199 -3.41 9.92 -8.90
C SER A 199 -4.52 8.88 -8.70
N ILE A 200 -4.23 7.57 -8.79
CA ILE A 200 -5.22 6.52 -8.54
C ILE A 200 -5.60 6.49 -7.06
N GLN A 201 -4.61 6.51 -6.17
CA GLN A 201 -4.83 6.56 -4.73
C GLN A 201 -5.51 7.88 -4.33
N LEU A 202 -5.17 8.99 -5.00
CA LEU A 202 -5.90 10.25 -4.86
C LEU A 202 -7.37 10.13 -5.25
N ALA A 203 -7.68 9.48 -6.38
CA ALA A 203 -9.05 9.26 -6.81
C ALA A 203 -9.81 8.37 -5.82
N ASN A 204 -9.19 7.28 -5.36
CA ASN A 204 -9.78 6.36 -4.37
C ASN A 204 -10.10 7.05 -3.04
N LEU A 205 -9.29 8.03 -2.61
CA LEU A 205 -9.58 8.84 -1.43
C LEU A 205 -10.92 9.60 -1.51
N LEU A 206 -11.34 10.02 -2.71
CA LEU A 206 -12.58 10.79 -2.89
C LEU A 206 -13.83 9.96 -2.57
N ALA A 207 -13.76 8.64 -2.73
CA ALA A 207 -14.86 7.74 -2.38
C ALA A 207 -15.10 7.60 -0.87
N TYR A 208 -14.15 8.03 -0.04
CA TYR A 208 -14.28 8.00 1.42
C TYR A 208 -14.97 9.24 1.97
N ALA A 209 -15.72 9.07 3.06
CA ALA A 209 -16.40 10.14 3.77
C ALA A 209 -15.40 11.17 4.35
N GLY A 210 -15.79 12.43 4.32
CA GLY A 210 -15.00 13.53 4.87
C GLY A 210 -15.69 14.88 4.68
N ASP A 211 -14.94 15.96 4.93
CA ASP A 211 -15.42 17.32 4.77
C ASP A 211 -15.40 17.73 3.29
N ASN A 212 -16.47 17.41 2.55
CA ASN A 212 -16.59 17.72 1.11
C ASN A 212 -16.61 19.23 0.85
N LEU A 213 -17.33 20.00 1.66
CA LEU A 213 -17.42 21.45 1.49
C LEU A 213 -16.06 22.12 1.70
N GLY A 214 -15.35 21.75 2.78
CA GLY A 214 -14.01 22.28 3.04
C GLY A 214 -12.99 21.87 1.98
N LEU A 215 -13.12 20.67 1.41
CA LEU A 215 -12.31 20.24 0.27
C LEU A 215 -12.58 21.15 -0.94
N GLU A 216 -13.85 21.29 -1.33
CA GLU A 216 -14.27 22.06 -2.49
C GLU A 216 -13.80 23.52 -2.41
N GLU A 217 -14.01 24.19 -1.28
CA GLU A 217 -13.56 25.58 -1.05
C GLU A 217 -12.04 25.73 -1.22
N SER A 218 -11.27 24.79 -0.65
CA SER A 218 -9.80 24.81 -0.74
C SER A 218 -9.31 24.55 -2.18
N CYS A 219 -9.94 23.62 -2.88
CA CYS A 219 -9.62 23.24 -4.25
C CYS A 219 -9.96 24.36 -5.23
N TRP A 220 -11.13 25.02 -5.12
CA TRP A 220 -11.48 26.15 -5.98
C TRP A 220 -10.50 27.31 -5.86
N HIS A 221 -10.04 27.62 -4.65
CA HIS A 221 -9.06 28.68 -4.43
C HIS A 221 -7.73 28.37 -5.13
N LYS A 222 -7.25 27.13 -5.02
CA LYS A 222 -6.04 26.65 -5.68
C LYS A 222 -6.20 26.63 -7.19
N PHE A 223 -7.29 26.04 -7.69
CA PHE A 223 -7.62 25.95 -9.10
C PHE A 223 -7.64 27.33 -9.78
N ALA A 224 -8.30 28.32 -9.18
CA ALA A 224 -8.36 29.69 -9.71
C ALA A 224 -6.98 30.39 -9.71
N THR A 225 -6.14 30.11 -8.72
CA THR A 225 -4.79 30.67 -8.64
C THR A 225 -3.89 30.05 -9.71
N LEU A 226 -3.87 28.72 -9.81
CA LEU A 226 -3.11 27.99 -10.81
C LEU A 226 -3.56 28.33 -12.23
N GLY A 227 -4.85 28.51 -12.48
CA GLY A 227 -5.39 28.93 -13.77
C GLY A 227 -4.76 30.22 -14.31
N ARG A 228 -4.46 31.19 -13.43
CA ARG A 228 -3.73 32.42 -13.79
C ARG A 228 -2.24 32.18 -14.03
N GLU A 229 -1.62 31.30 -13.25
CA GLU A 229 -0.20 30.96 -13.39
C GLU A 229 0.08 30.19 -14.69
N VAL A 230 -0.75 29.20 -15.02
CA VAL A 230 -0.59 28.37 -16.23
C VAL A 230 -0.94 29.12 -17.52
N THR A 231 -1.69 30.21 -17.44
CA THR A 231 -1.95 31.11 -18.57
C THR A 231 -0.94 32.25 -18.68
N GLY A 232 -0.14 32.47 -17.63
CA GLY A 232 0.82 33.56 -17.50
C GLY A 232 2.26 33.08 -17.30
N SER A 233 2.86 33.45 -16.17
CA SER A 233 4.30 33.33 -15.89
C SER A 233 4.82 31.90 -15.78
N LYS A 234 3.96 30.93 -15.46
CA LYS A 234 4.34 29.52 -15.28
C LYS A 234 3.75 28.61 -16.37
N ARG A 235 3.45 29.16 -17.55
CA ARG A 235 2.89 28.40 -18.68
C ARG A 235 3.71 27.16 -19.05
N GLY A 236 5.04 27.24 -18.96
CA GLY A 236 5.96 26.15 -19.30
C GLY A 236 6.31 25.21 -18.14
N ASP A 237 5.74 25.42 -16.94
CA ASP A 237 6.04 24.61 -15.77
C ASP A 237 5.14 23.35 -15.76
N ILE A 238 5.76 22.18 -15.87
CA ILE A 238 5.06 20.89 -15.95
C ILE A 238 4.34 20.58 -14.62
N GLY A 239 4.97 20.80 -13.48
CA GLY A 239 4.39 20.51 -12.17
C GLY A 239 3.12 21.33 -11.93
N VAL A 240 3.18 22.63 -12.23
CA VAL A 240 2.03 23.54 -12.09
C VAL A 240 0.88 23.17 -13.04
N ARG A 241 1.20 22.64 -14.23
CA ARG A 241 0.18 22.15 -15.18
C ARG A 241 -0.50 20.89 -14.67
N ILE A 242 0.27 19.94 -14.14
CA ILE A 242 -0.26 18.72 -13.52
C ILE A 242 -1.15 19.09 -12.33
N ASP A 243 -0.66 19.97 -11.44
CA ASP A 243 -1.39 20.47 -10.27
C ASP A 243 -2.76 21.04 -10.68
N TYR A 244 -2.78 21.91 -11.70
CA TYR A 244 -4.02 22.46 -12.25
C TYR A 244 -4.98 21.40 -12.79
N ILE A 245 -4.45 20.38 -13.50
CA ILE A 245 -5.23 19.29 -14.06
C ILE A 245 -5.85 18.44 -12.94
N LEU A 246 -5.08 18.11 -11.90
CA LEU A 246 -5.56 17.32 -10.76
C LEU A 246 -6.66 18.04 -9.98
N TYR A 247 -6.52 19.34 -9.72
CA TYR A 247 -7.61 20.10 -9.09
C TYR A 247 -8.87 20.12 -9.95
N ALA A 248 -8.76 20.15 -11.28
CA ALA A 248 -9.93 20.01 -12.15
C ALA A 248 -10.59 18.64 -12.00
N MET A 249 -9.81 17.56 -11.86
CA MET A 249 -10.33 16.21 -11.64
C MET A 249 -10.99 16.06 -10.26
N VAL A 250 -10.34 16.55 -9.19
CA VAL A 250 -10.88 16.52 -7.82
C VAL A 250 -12.16 17.34 -7.66
N LEU A 251 -12.31 18.42 -8.43
CA LEU A 251 -13.52 19.25 -8.47
C LEU A 251 -14.60 18.70 -9.43
N GLU A 252 -14.42 17.49 -9.98
CA GLU A 252 -15.32 16.85 -10.95
C GLU A 252 -15.58 17.71 -12.21
N GLN A 253 -14.63 18.59 -12.55
CA GLN A 253 -14.71 19.45 -13.73
C GLN A 253 -14.17 18.71 -14.96
N GLY A 254 -14.84 17.62 -15.33
CA GLY A 254 -14.38 16.67 -16.36
C GLY A 254 -14.00 17.31 -17.71
N ASP A 255 -14.83 18.23 -18.21
CA ASP A 255 -14.57 18.94 -19.47
C ASP A 255 -13.33 19.85 -19.40
N LEU A 256 -13.12 20.50 -18.26
CA LEU A 256 -11.95 21.36 -18.03
C LEU A 256 -10.69 20.52 -17.88
N ALA A 257 -10.75 19.41 -17.15
CA ALA A 257 -9.66 18.45 -17.04
C ALA A 257 -9.27 17.91 -18.43
N GLU A 258 -10.24 17.53 -19.26
CA GLU A 258 -10.00 17.01 -20.62
C GLU A 258 -9.32 18.05 -21.50
N SER A 259 -9.84 19.27 -21.50
CA SER A 259 -9.26 20.39 -22.25
C SER A 259 -7.83 20.69 -21.78
N ALA A 260 -7.57 20.61 -20.48
CA ALA A 260 -6.27 20.87 -19.88
C ALA A 260 -5.25 19.77 -20.21
N VAL A 261 -5.63 18.50 -20.14
CA VAL A 261 -4.80 17.36 -20.57
C VAL A 261 -4.47 17.46 -22.06
N GLY A 262 -5.45 17.79 -22.91
CA GLY A 262 -5.21 18.00 -24.34
C GLY A 262 -4.29 19.19 -24.65
N LYS A 263 -4.32 20.25 -23.83
CA LYS A 263 -3.33 21.35 -23.92
C LYS A 263 -1.95 20.89 -23.47
N PHE A 264 -1.88 20.13 -22.38
CA PHE A 264 -0.62 19.59 -21.87
C PHE A 264 0.07 18.68 -22.89
N GLU A 265 -0.67 17.76 -23.50
CA GLU A 265 -0.16 16.89 -24.57
C GLU A 265 0.38 17.69 -25.76
N ARG A 266 -0.32 18.74 -26.20
CA ARG A 266 0.17 19.59 -27.29
C ARG A 266 1.44 20.34 -26.95
N ASP A 267 1.57 20.81 -25.71
CA ASP A 267 2.69 21.66 -25.29
C ASP A 267 3.92 20.81 -24.87
N PHE A 268 3.73 19.57 -24.37
CA PHE A 268 4.80 18.75 -23.76
C PHE A 268 4.90 17.30 -24.28
N GLY A 269 3.96 16.84 -25.10
CA GLY A 269 3.78 15.42 -25.42
C GLY A 269 4.94 14.76 -26.15
N GLU A 270 5.65 15.47 -27.03
CA GLU A 270 6.79 14.91 -27.77
C GLU A 270 7.91 14.39 -26.87
N GLN A 271 8.14 15.04 -25.72
CA GLN A 271 9.21 14.68 -24.78
C GLN A 271 8.69 13.93 -23.55
N ASN A 272 7.37 13.88 -23.35
CA ASN A 272 6.73 13.37 -22.14
C ASN A 272 5.57 12.43 -22.44
N GLU A 273 5.69 11.59 -23.49
CA GLU A 273 4.62 10.70 -23.93
C GLU A 273 4.10 9.80 -22.79
N GLY A 274 5.01 9.25 -21.96
CA GLY A 274 4.64 8.44 -20.80
C GLY A 274 3.77 9.20 -19.79
N LEU A 275 4.17 10.42 -19.44
CA LEU A 275 3.42 11.29 -18.53
C LEU A 275 2.04 11.68 -19.09
N VAL A 276 1.94 11.93 -20.40
CA VAL A 276 0.65 12.18 -21.07
C VAL A 276 -0.25 10.95 -20.97
N LYS A 277 0.29 9.75 -21.20
CA LYS A 277 -0.46 8.49 -21.04
C LYS A 277 -0.94 8.32 -19.59
N SER A 278 -0.09 8.59 -18.60
CA SER A 278 -0.47 8.54 -17.19
C SER A 278 -1.57 9.54 -16.84
N LEU A 279 -1.48 10.80 -17.31
CA LEU A 279 -2.50 11.82 -17.07
C LEU A 279 -3.86 11.44 -17.68
N LYS A 280 -3.85 10.95 -18.92
CA LYS A 280 -5.07 10.47 -19.59
C LYS A 280 -5.64 9.23 -18.90
N SER A 281 -4.79 8.30 -18.48
CA SER A 281 -5.21 7.10 -17.74
C SER A 281 -5.87 7.49 -16.42
N SER A 282 -5.24 8.39 -15.67
CA SER A 282 -5.77 8.98 -14.43
C SER A 282 -7.13 9.62 -14.67
N GLN A 283 -7.28 10.42 -15.74
CA GLN A 283 -8.55 11.06 -16.08
C GLN A 283 -9.69 10.04 -16.24
N TRP A 284 -9.44 8.94 -16.95
CA TRP A 284 -10.43 7.89 -17.12
C TRP A 284 -10.73 7.16 -15.81
N TYR A 285 -9.72 6.97 -14.96
CA TYR A 285 -9.91 6.39 -13.64
C TYR A 285 -10.76 7.29 -12.73
N PHE A 286 -10.52 8.60 -12.70
CA PHE A 286 -11.39 9.56 -11.99
C PHE A 286 -12.83 9.49 -12.50
N LYS A 287 -13.05 9.47 -13.82
CA LYS A 287 -14.40 9.28 -14.38
C LYS A 287 -15.06 7.97 -13.90
N ALA A 288 -14.29 6.91 -13.63
CA ALA A 288 -14.83 5.68 -13.06
C ALA A 288 -15.21 5.84 -11.57
N ILE A 289 -14.40 6.58 -10.80
CA ILE A 289 -14.70 6.93 -9.40
C ILE A 289 -15.95 7.79 -9.29
N ASP A 290 -16.09 8.82 -10.13
CA ASP A 290 -17.27 9.71 -10.13
C ASP A 290 -18.57 8.93 -10.32
N LEU A 291 -18.57 7.85 -11.12
CA LEU A 291 -19.74 6.98 -11.31
C LEU A 291 -20.19 6.27 -10.04
N LEU A 292 -19.29 6.04 -9.07
CA LEU A 292 -19.65 5.38 -7.82
C LEU A 292 -20.67 6.21 -7.02
N ASP A 293 -20.61 7.54 -7.16
CA ASP A 293 -21.54 8.45 -6.49
C ASP A 293 -22.89 8.58 -7.21
N GLU A 294 -23.06 8.01 -8.42
CA GLU A 294 -24.36 7.97 -9.09
C GLU A 294 -25.31 6.99 -8.36
N GLU A 295 -26.54 7.44 -8.06
CA GLU A 295 -27.56 6.61 -7.37
C GLU A 295 -27.82 5.29 -8.11
N ASN A 296 -27.81 5.34 -9.44
CA ASN A 296 -27.95 4.18 -10.33
C ASN A 296 -26.60 3.79 -10.93
N PHE A 297 -25.70 3.28 -10.10
CA PHE A 297 -24.37 2.86 -10.54
C PHE A 297 -24.43 1.90 -11.76
N GLU A 298 -23.81 2.32 -12.86
CA GLU A 298 -23.73 1.54 -14.10
C GLU A 298 -22.37 0.82 -14.21
N ALA A 299 -22.30 -0.43 -13.74
CA ALA A 299 -21.08 -1.26 -13.79
C ALA A 299 -20.48 -1.35 -15.21
N SER A 300 -21.33 -1.45 -16.23
CA SER A 300 -20.93 -1.46 -17.64
C SER A 300 -20.16 -0.19 -18.04
N ARG A 301 -20.59 0.99 -17.58
CA ARG A 301 -19.98 2.28 -17.88
C ARG A 301 -18.67 2.48 -17.10
N ALA A 302 -18.65 2.05 -15.83
CA ALA A 302 -17.42 2.01 -15.04
C ALA A 302 -16.35 1.10 -15.68
N CYS A 303 -16.76 -0.08 -16.17
CA CYS A 303 -15.91 -0.97 -16.92
C CYS A 303 -15.32 -0.29 -18.18
N GLU A 304 -16.11 0.47 -18.93
CA GLU A 304 -15.61 1.20 -20.10
C GLU A 304 -14.54 2.24 -19.75
N PHE A 305 -14.72 2.98 -18.67
CA PHE A 305 -13.73 3.95 -18.21
C PHE A 305 -12.45 3.28 -17.72
N LEU A 306 -12.56 2.20 -16.92
CA LEU A 306 -11.39 1.42 -16.50
C LEU A 306 -10.64 0.80 -17.68
N LEU A 307 -11.33 0.32 -18.71
CA LEU A 307 -10.70 -0.20 -19.93
C LEU A 307 -10.00 0.89 -20.75
N LYS A 308 -10.54 2.11 -20.78
CA LYS A 308 -9.85 3.27 -21.39
C LYS A 308 -8.61 3.69 -20.59
N ALA A 309 -8.65 3.59 -19.26
CA ALA A 309 -7.48 3.81 -18.41
C ALA A 309 -6.41 2.74 -18.66
N TYR A 310 -6.83 1.46 -18.73
CA TYR A 310 -5.98 0.32 -19.01
C TYR A 310 -5.27 0.43 -20.37
N SER A 311 -5.97 0.82 -21.44
CA SER A 311 -5.36 0.88 -22.78
C SER A 311 -4.21 1.90 -22.90
N LEU A 312 -4.13 2.85 -21.96
CA LEU A 312 -3.07 3.85 -21.89
C LEU A 312 -1.90 3.42 -20.99
N GLN A 313 -2.17 2.59 -19.98
CA GLN A 313 -1.18 2.00 -19.08
C GLN A 313 -1.45 0.49 -18.89
N PRO A 314 -1.20 -0.34 -19.91
CA PRO A 314 -1.38 -1.79 -19.80
C PRO A 314 -0.48 -2.35 -18.70
N GLY A 315 -1.01 -3.26 -17.88
CA GLY A 315 -0.25 -3.88 -16.77
C GLY A 315 -0.19 -3.06 -15.48
N ARG A 316 -0.84 -1.89 -15.44
CA ARG A 316 -0.95 -1.15 -14.17
C ARG A 316 -1.81 -1.91 -13.17
N SER A 317 -1.19 -2.34 -12.06
CA SER A 317 -1.77 -3.29 -11.10
C SER A 317 -3.12 -2.84 -10.54
N GLU A 318 -3.28 -1.57 -10.20
CA GLU A 318 -4.51 -1.05 -9.58
C GLU A 318 -5.69 -1.02 -10.55
N ILE A 319 -5.43 -0.78 -11.84
CA ILE A 319 -6.47 -0.81 -12.88
C ILE A 319 -6.89 -2.25 -13.16
N VAL A 320 -5.92 -3.16 -13.27
CA VAL A 320 -6.21 -4.59 -13.46
C VAL A 320 -6.96 -5.15 -12.25
N ALA A 321 -6.57 -4.79 -11.04
CA ALA A 321 -7.27 -5.15 -9.81
C ALA A 321 -8.70 -4.57 -9.76
N ALA A 322 -8.89 -3.32 -10.21
CA ALA A 322 -10.22 -2.72 -10.32
C ALA A 322 -11.13 -3.50 -11.29
N LEU A 323 -10.60 -3.91 -12.45
CA LEU A 323 -11.34 -4.71 -13.43
C LEU A 323 -11.68 -6.11 -12.89
N LYS A 324 -10.75 -6.76 -12.19
CA LYS A 324 -10.98 -8.04 -11.49
C LYS A 324 -12.12 -7.92 -10.47
N LEU A 325 -12.03 -6.92 -9.59
CA LEU A 325 -13.04 -6.68 -8.55
C LEU A 325 -14.43 -6.36 -9.14
N LEU A 326 -14.47 -5.54 -10.20
CA LEU A 326 -15.72 -5.22 -10.88
C LEU A 326 -16.36 -6.47 -11.49
N LEU A 327 -15.57 -7.33 -12.11
CA LEU A 327 -16.03 -8.59 -12.69
C LEU A 327 -16.56 -9.57 -11.65
N GLU A 328 -15.87 -9.69 -10.51
CA GLU A 328 -16.31 -10.56 -9.41
C GLU A 328 -17.68 -10.15 -8.89
N ARG A 329 -17.95 -8.84 -8.81
CA ARG A 329 -19.23 -8.29 -8.36
C ARG A 329 -20.31 -8.30 -9.45
N TYR A 330 -19.93 -8.07 -10.70
CA TYR A 330 -20.83 -7.91 -11.85
C TYR A 330 -20.40 -8.81 -13.02
N PRO A 331 -20.68 -10.13 -12.99
CA PRO A 331 -20.23 -11.08 -14.01
C PRO A 331 -20.68 -10.74 -15.44
N GLU A 332 -21.72 -9.93 -15.61
CA GLU A 332 -22.20 -9.44 -16.91
C GLU A 332 -21.16 -8.60 -17.68
N VAL A 333 -20.15 -8.02 -17.00
CA VAL A 333 -19.09 -7.26 -17.69
C VAL A 333 -18.00 -8.16 -18.29
N LYS A 334 -18.06 -9.49 -18.09
CA LYS A 334 -17.04 -10.46 -18.51
C LYS A 334 -16.63 -10.29 -19.97
N GLU A 335 -17.59 -10.31 -20.88
CA GLU A 335 -17.31 -10.25 -22.32
C GLU A 335 -16.61 -8.94 -22.69
N ARG A 336 -17.02 -7.84 -22.05
CA ARG A 336 -16.44 -6.51 -22.27
C ARG A 336 -15.01 -6.41 -21.73
N VAL A 337 -14.75 -6.94 -20.54
CA VAL A 337 -13.40 -6.99 -19.96
C VAL A 337 -12.48 -7.83 -20.86
N GLN A 338 -12.94 -9.01 -21.28
CA GLN A 338 -12.17 -9.88 -22.16
C GLN A 338 -11.84 -9.20 -23.50
N GLN A 339 -12.83 -8.58 -24.16
CA GLN A 339 -12.62 -7.88 -25.43
C GLN A 339 -11.76 -6.61 -25.27
N GLY A 340 -11.94 -5.87 -24.17
CA GLY A 340 -11.26 -4.61 -23.94
C GLY A 340 -9.79 -4.75 -23.52
N ILE A 341 -9.45 -5.83 -22.81
CA ILE A 341 -8.07 -6.18 -22.52
C ILE A 341 -7.39 -6.72 -23.78
N GLY A 342 -8.08 -7.59 -24.51
CA GLY A 342 -7.54 -8.23 -25.72
C GLY A 342 -6.38 -9.18 -25.38
N GLU A 343 -5.26 -9.00 -26.07
CA GLU A 343 -4.04 -9.78 -25.86
C GLU A 343 -3.03 -8.99 -25.01
N VAL A 344 -2.18 -9.72 -24.27
CA VAL A 344 -1.03 -9.13 -23.59
C VAL A 344 -0.03 -8.66 -24.64
N SER A 345 0.40 -7.40 -24.57
CA SER A 345 1.32 -6.86 -25.56
C SER A 345 2.75 -7.31 -25.29
N GLN A 346 3.50 -7.61 -26.35
CA GLN A 346 4.92 -7.94 -26.25
C GLN A 346 5.73 -6.83 -25.55
N GLN A 347 5.36 -5.57 -25.75
CA GLN A 347 5.99 -4.45 -25.06
C GLN A 347 5.82 -4.54 -23.54
N LEU A 348 4.67 -5.00 -23.04
CA LEU A 348 4.45 -5.19 -21.61
C LEU A 348 5.28 -6.37 -21.09
N GLU A 349 5.32 -7.50 -21.81
CA GLU A 349 6.16 -8.65 -21.47
C GLU A 349 7.65 -8.24 -21.32
N GLU A 350 8.14 -7.39 -22.22
CA GLU A 350 9.54 -6.93 -22.20
C GLU A 350 9.83 -5.88 -21.12
N SER A 351 8.89 -4.97 -20.85
CA SER A 351 9.11 -3.84 -19.94
C SER A 351 8.73 -4.13 -18.48
N ASN A 352 7.75 -5.01 -18.25
CA ASN A 352 7.31 -5.43 -16.93
C ASN A 352 6.76 -6.87 -16.96
N PRO A 353 7.65 -7.89 -16.98
CA PRO A 353 7.26 -9.29 -17.13
C PRO A 353 6.35 -9.79 -16.01
N LEU A 354 6.51 -9.29 -14.78
CA LEU A 354 5.66 -9.68 -13.65
C LEU A 354 4.21 -9.21 -13.86
N ALA A 355 4.01 -7.94 -14.25
CA ALA A 355 2.68 -7.43 -14.56
C ALA A 355 2.06 -8.12 -15.79
N ALA A 356 2.86 -8.49 -16.78
CA ALA A 356 2.42 -9.29 -17.92
C ALA A 356 1.97 -10.69 -17.49
N ALA A 357 2.72 -11.35 -16.60
CA ALA A 357 2.36 -12.66 -16.05
C ALA A 357 1.01 -12.61 -15.30
N ASP A 358 0.81 -11.61 -14.43
CA ASP A 358 -0.46 -11.41 -13.71
C ASP A 358 -1.66 -11.20 -14.64
N LEU A 359 -1.42 -10.52 -15.77
CA LEU A 359 -2.44 -10.27 -16.78
C LEU A 359 -2.76 -11.54 -17.58
N HIS A 360 -1.75 -12.35 -17.90
CA HIS A 360 -1.96 -13.67 -18.49
C HIS A 360 -2.77 -14.59 -17.58
N VAL A 361 -2.44 -14.65 -16.28
CA VAL A 361 -3.25 -15.39 -15.29
C VAL A 361 -4.69 -14.90 -15.28
N PHE A 362 -4.90 -13.58 -15.36
CA PHE A 362 -6.25 -13.01 -15.43
C PHE A 362 -7.00 -13.44 -16.69
N LEU A 363 -6.37 -13.37 -17.86
CA LEU A 363 -6.97 -13.78 -19.13
C LEU A 363 -7.26 -15.28 -19.18
N ALA A 364 -6.41 -16.10 -18.55
CA ALA A 364 -6.64 -17.53 -18.42
C ALA A 364 -7.93 -17.84 -17.64
N ALA A 365 -8.18 -17.11 -16.55
CA ALA A 365 -9.41 -17.24 -15.78
C ALA A 365 -10.65 -16.75 -16.55
N LEU A 366 -10.49 -15.75 -17.42
CA LEU A 366 -11.59 -15.22 -18.24
C LEU A 366 -11.99 -16.17 -19.37
N ASN A 367 -11.00 -16.80 -20.03
CA ASN A 367 -11.22 -17.60 -21.22
C ASN A 367 -10.63 -19.01 -21.07
N PRO A 368 -11.44 -20.01 -20.64
CA PRO A 368 -10.98 -21.40 -20.51
C PRO A 368 -10.40 -21.99 -21.79
N ALA A 369 -10.85 -21.53 -22.97
CA ALA A 369 -10.37 -22.03 -24.26
C ALA A 369 -8.94 -21.61 -24.60
N SER A 370 -8.42 -20.54 -23.97
CA SER A 370 -7.04 -20.07 -24.14
C SER A 370 -6.26 -20.06 -22.82
N ALA A 371 -6.79 -20.72 -21.78
CA ALA A 371 -6.21 -20.70 -20.45
C ALA A 371 -4.81 -21.30 -20.42
N GLU A 372 -4.64 -22.47 -21.02
CA GLU A 372 -3.35 -23.17 -21.11
C GLU A 372 -2.25 -22.28 -21.74
N ALA A 373 -2.52 -21.71 -22.91
CA ALA A 373 -1.57 -20.85 -23.61
C ALA A 373 -1.15 -19.63 -22.77
N HIS A 374 -2.09 -19.02 -22.04
CA HIS A 374 -1.78 -17.91 -21.15
C HIS A 374 -1.02 -18.37 -19.90
N MET A 375 -1.33 -19.53 -19.32
CA MET A 375 -0.63 -20.03 -18.14
C MET A 375 0.81 -20.43 -18.45
N ILE A 376 1.07 -21.04 -19.61
CA ILE A 376 2.44 -21.27 -20.11
C ILE A 376 3.18 -19.93 -20.20
N ARG A 377 2.54 -18.90 -20.79
CA ARG A 377 3.20 -17.61 -20.95
C ARG A 377 3.43 -16.84 -19.66
N ALA A 378 2.49 -16.93 -18.71
CA ALA A 378 2.69 -16.41 -17.37
C ALA A 378 3.90 -17.10 -16.69
N HIS A 379 4.00 -18.44 -16.77
CA HIS A 379 5.12 -19.18 -16.21
C HIS A 379 6.47 -18.76 -16.82
N ASP A 380 6.55 -18.63 -18.15
CA ASP A 380 7.76 -18.17 -18.84
C ASP A 380 8.26 -16.81 -18.34
N LEU A 381 7.32 -15.92 -17.96
CA LEU A 381 7.61 -14.57 -17.50
C LEU A 381 7.92 -14.49 -15.99
N ASN A 382 7.39 -15.43 -15.20
CA ASN A 382 7.56 -15.46 -13.75
C ASN A 382 7.69 -16.90 -13.20
N ALA A 383 8.78 -17.57 -13.54
CA ALA A 383 9.03 -18.96 -13.17
C ALA A 383 9.40 -19.18 -11.68
N GLU A 384 9.45 -18.10 -10.89
CA GLU A 384 9.81 -18.14 -9.47
C GLU A 384 8.61 -17.98 -8.54
N ASP A 385 7.41 -17.70 -9.08
CA ASP A 385 6.18 -17.61 -8.30
C ASP A 385 5.64 -19.02 -7.96
N PRO A 386 5.58 -19.41 -6.66
CA PRO A 386 5.10 -20.71 -6.23
C PRO A 386 3.69 -21.06 -6.70
N SER A 387 2.77 -20.10 -6.59
CA SER A 387 1.37 -20.30 -6.93
C SER A 387 1.20 -20.48 -8.43
N LEU A 388 1.94 -19.72 -9.21
CA LEU A 388 1.93 -19.80 -10.67
C LEU A 388 2.53 -21.11 -11.17
N VAL A 389 3.66 -21.56 -10.62
CA VAL A 389 4.27 -22.84 -10.98
C VAL A 389 3.33 -23.98 -10.65
N ALA A 390 2.72 -24.00 -9.46
CA ALA A 390 1.74 -25.04 -9.10
C ALA A 390 0.56 -25.07 -10.09
N ALA A 391 0.02 -23.91 -10.45
CA ALA A 391 -1.09 -23.81 -11.40
C ALA A 391 -0.69 -24.25 -12.82
N TRP A 392 0.48 -23.84 -13.31
CA TRP A 392 1.02 -24.25 -14.61
C TRP A 392 1.22 -25.77 -14.69
N VAL A 393 1.82 -26.39 -13.65
CA VAL A 393 1.97 -27.85 -13.59
C VAL A 393 0.61 -28.55 -13.65
N GLY A 394 -0.40 -28.02 -12.95
CA GLY A 394 -1.76 -28.56 -12.99
C GLY A 394 -2.38 -28.59 -14.40
N PHE A 395 -2.07 -27.61 -15.25
CA PHE A 395 -2.46 -27.62 -16.67
C PHE A 395 -1.67 -28.65 -17.47
N GLN A 396 -0.35 -28.68 -17.31
CA GLN A 396 0.53 -29.61 -18.04
C GLN A 396 0.20 -31.07 -17.75
N LEU A 397 -0.21 -31.41 -16.53
CA LEU A 397 -0.63 -32.78 -16.17
C LEU A 397 -1.88 -33.27 -16.91
N GLN A 398 -2.66 -32.37 -17.53
CA GLN A 398 -3.82 -32.74 -18.34
C GLN A 398 -3.48 -33.02 -19.81
N GLU A 399 -2.24 -32.74 -20.24
CA GLU A 399 -1.80 -32.98 -21.61
C GLU A 399 -1.49 -34.47 -21.88
N ASP A 400 -1.54 -34.86 -23.16
CA ASP A 400 -1.14 -36.19 -23.59
C ASP A 400 0.39 -36.33 -23.59
N GLY A 401 0.94 -36.90 -22.51
CA GLY A 401 2.37 -37.21 -22.39
C GLY A 401 3.23 -36.06 -21.83
N PRO A 402 2.95 -35.60 -20.60
CA PRO A 402 3.68 -34.51 -19.98
C PRO A 402 5.16 -34.86 -19.73
N ASP A 403 6.04 -33.86 -19.80
CA ASP A 403 7.44 -34.00 -19.38
C ASP A 403 7.54 -33.96 -17.84
N PHE A 404 7.30 -35.11 -17.20
CA PHE A 404 7.34 -35.23 -15.74
C PHE A 404 8.66 -34.75 -15.13
N SER A 405 9.78 -34.84 -15.85
CA SER A 405 11.09 -34.41 -15.35
C SER A 405 11.18 -32.88 -15.26
N GLU A 406 10.61 -32.17 -16.23
CA GLU A 406 10.54 -30.71 -16.20
C GLU A 406 9.62 -30.24 -15.08
N LEU A 407 8.42 -30.83 -14.98
CA LEU A 407 7.42 -30.48 -13.95
C LEU A 407 7.97 -30.69 -12.53
N GLU A 408 8.59 -31.84 -12.27
CA GLU A 408 9.20 -32.11 -10.96
C GLU A 408 10.38 -31.16 -10.69
N GLY A 409 11.23 -30.91 -11.69
CA GLY A 409 12.38 -30.02 -11.55
C GLY A 409 12.00 -28.60 -11.14
N ALA A 410 10.92 -28.06 -11.72
CA ALA A 410 10.40 -26.73 -11.38
C ALA A 410 9.90 -26.66 -9.91
N LEU A 411 9.13 -27.65 -9.47
CA LEU A 411 8.58 -27.71 -8.11
C LEU A 411 9.67 -27.88 -7.05
N VAL A 412 10.60 -28.83 -7.26
CA VAL A 412 11.67 -29.12 -6.30
C VAL A 412 12.61 -27.93 -6.12
N ARG A 413 12.87 -27.14 -7.18
CA ARG A 413 13.66 -25.92 -7.10
C ARG A 413 13.06 -24.92 -6.10
N LEU A 414 11.74 -24.74 -6.14
CA LEU A 414 11.03 -23.79 -5.29
C LEU A 414 10.89 -24.29 -3.85
N ILE A 415 10.55 -25.57 -3.64
CA ILE A 415 10.45 -26.17 -2.30
C ILE A 415 11.77 -26.05 -1.52
N GLY A 416 12.92 -26.04 -2.21
CA GLY A 416 14.22 -25.80 -1.59
C GLY A 416 14.43 -24.38 -1.02
N ASN A 417 13.52 -23.44 -1.28
CA ASN A 417 13.62 -22.05 -0.84
C ASN A 417 13.03 -21.86 0.57
N LYS A 418 13.83 -21.31 1.49
CA LYS A 418 13.44 -21.13 2.91
C LYS A 418 12.42 -20.01 3.16
N LYS A 419 11.99 -19.28 2.12
CA LYS A 419 11.13 -18.10 2.25
C LYS A 419 9.65 -18.37 1.96
N LEU A 420 9.26 -19.61 1.68
CA LEU A 420 7.87 -19.96 1.39
C LEU A 420 6.99 -19.81 2.63
N SER A 421 5.79 -19.27 2.45
CA SER A 421 4.72 -19.39 3.44
C SER A 421 4.25 -20.84 3.53
N GLN A 422 3.61 -21.19 4.66
CA GLN A 422 3.04 -22.52 4.86
C GLN A 422 2.05 -22.91 3.74
N ALA A 423 1.27 -21.95 3.24
CA ALA A 423 0.30 -22.17 2.18
C ALA A 423 0.96 -22.44 0.81
N GLU A 424 2.05 -21.74 0.49
CA GLU A 424 2.81 -21.95 -0.75
C GLU A 424 3.54 -23.29 -0.71
N ASP A 425 4.19 -23.61 0.42
CA ASP A 425 4.90 -24.88 0.61
C ASP A 425 3.91 -26.07 0.52
N TYR A 426 2.75 -25.93 1.16
CA TYR A 426 1.64 -26.87 1.00
C TYR A 426 1.26 -27.07 -0.47
N SER A 427 1.02 -25.98 -1.21
CA SER A 427 0.57 -26.04 -2.61
C SER A 427 1.59 -26.73 -3.49
N LEU A 428 2.87 -26.38 -3.37
CA LEU A 428 3.95 -26.98 -4.16
C LEU A 428 4.13 -28.47 -3.85
N LEU A 429 4.10 -28.87 -2.57
CA LEU A 429 4.23 -30.27 -2.16
C LEU A 429 3.05 -31.12 -2.61
N PHE A 430 1.82 -30.58 -2.53
CA PHE A 430 0.64 -31.26 -3.02
C PHE A 430 0.75 -31.53 -4.53
N THR A 431 1.07 -30.50 -5.33
CA THR A 431 1.25 -30.63 -6.78
C THR A 431 2.42 -31.54 -7.14
N LEU A 432 3.52 -31.55 -6.38
CA LEU A 432 4.62 -32.51 -6.57
C LEU A 432 4.17 -33.96 -6.36
N GLY A 433 3.29 -34.18 -5.37
CA GLY A 433 2.62 -35.46 -5.16
C GLY A 433 1.79 -35.89 -6.37
N GLU A 434 1.05 -34.96 -6.98
CA GLU A 434 0.26 -35.22 -8.20
C GLU A 434 1.14 -35.60 -9.40
N VAL A 435 2.24 -34.86 -9.64
CA VAL A 435 3.20 -35.17 -10.72
C VAL A 435 3.75 -36.59 -10.58
N ARG A 436 4.25 -36.93 -9.40
CA ARG A 436 4.84 -38.25 -9.14
C ARG A 436 3.81 -39.36 -9.20
N ALA A 437 2.58 -39.10 -8.77
CA ALA A 437 1.47 -40.04 -8.89
C ALA A 437 1.11 -40.31 -10.36
N ALA A 438 1.04 -39.25 -11.18
CA ALA A 438 0.77 -39.36 -12.61
C ALA A 438 1.87 -40.13 -13.37
N GLU A 439 3.14 -40.00 -12.96
CA GLU A 439 4.26 -40.80 -13.48
C GLU A 439 4.25 -42.27 -12.96
N GLY A 440 3.42 -42.60 -11.98
CA GLY A 440 3.35 -43.92 -11.35
C GLY A 440 4.40 -44.18 -10.27
N ARG A 441 5.10 -43.13 -9.80
CA ARG A 441 6.08 -43.16 -8.71
C ARG A 441 5.38 -43.03 -7.35
N TRP A 442 4.53 -44.00 -7.04
CA TRP A 442 3.60 -43.95 -5.90
C TRP A 442 4.26 -43.76 -4.53
N TYR A 443 5.47 -44.28 -4.32
CA TYR A 443 6.17 -44.12 -3.03
C TYR A 443 6.65 -42.68 -2.81
N GLU A 444 7.21 -42.04 -3.83
CA GLU A 444 7.69 -40.66 -3.75
C GLU A 444 6.54 -39.65 -3.80
N ALA A 445 5.45 -40.01 -4.49
CA ALA A 445 4.19 -39.28 -4.44
C ALA A 445 3.64 -39.25 -3.01
N LEU A 446 3.59 -40.42 -2.36
CA LEU A 446 3.12 -40.53 -0.98
C LEU A 446 3.94 -39.65 -0.02
N GLN A 447 5.26 -39.65 -0.14
CA GLN A 447 6.12 -38.80 0.70
C GLN A 447 5.81 -37.30 0.57
N ALA A 448 5.61 -36.81 -0.66
CA ALA A 448 5.26 -35.41 -0.89
C ALA A 448 3.86 -35.07 -0.35
N LEU A 449 2.88 -35.95 -0.58
CA LEU A 449 1.51 -35.78 -0.08
C LEU A 449 1.42 -35.84 1.46
N GLU A 450 2.22 -36.68 2.12
CA GLU A 450 2.30 -36.72 3.59
C GLU A 450 2.92 -35.44 4.15
N GLN A 451 3.93 -34.86 3.48
CA GLN A 451 4.49 -33.57 3.85
C GLN A 451 3.46 -32.44 3.67
N ALA A 452 2.71 -32.44 2.55
CA ALA A 452 1.60 -31.51 2.35
C ALA A 452 0.53 -31.67 3.45
N LEU A 453 0.20 -32.90 3.85
CA LEU A 453 -0.75 -33.16 4.94
C LEU A 453 -0.30 -32.54 6.27
N ALA A 454 0.99 -32.62 6.58
CA ALA A 454 1.55 -32.01 7.79
C ALA A 454 1.44 -30.48 7.82
N LEU A 455 1.35 -29.83 6.65
CA LEU A 455 1.20 -28.39 6.50
C LEU A 455 -0.27 -27.94 6.32
N SER A 456 -1.21 -28.87 6.15
CA SER A 456 -2.60 -28.54 5.88
C SER A 456 -3.30 -27.93 7.12
N ASP A 457 -3.89 -26.75 6.95
CA ASP A 457 -4.66 -26.06 8.01
C ASP A 457 -6.14 -26.52 8.06
N GLY A 458 -6.40 -27.81 7.87
CA GLY A 458 -7.74 -28.38 7.96
C GLY A 458 -8.01 -29.53 6.99
N PRO A 459 -9.24 -30.09 7.01
CA PRO A 459 -9.61 -31.19 6.14
C PRO A 459 -9.60 -30.76 4.67
N ASN A 460 -8.67 -31.34 3.90
CA ASN A 460 -8.58 -31.13 2.45
C ASN A 460 -8.98 -32.42 1.70
N LYS A 461 -10.11 -32.36 0.99
CA LYS A 461 -10.69 -33.51 0.29
C LYS A 461 -9.82 -34.02 -0.84
N ASP A 462 -9.22 -33.12 -1.61
CA ASP A 462 -8.42 -33.47 -2.77
C ASP A 462 -7.10 -34.12 -2.33
N LEU A 463 -6.49 -33.60 -1.26
CA LEU A 463 -5.33 -34.22 -0.64
C LEU A 463 -5.63 -35.64 -0.15
N HIS A 464 -6.71 -35.81 0.63
CA HIS A 464 -7.07 -37.14 1.13
C HIS A 464 -7.47 -38.10 0.01
N LYS A 465 -8.08 -37.61 -1.07
CA LYS A 465 -8.35 -38.42 -2.26
C LYS A 465 -7.04 -38.92 -2.89
N MET A 466 -6.05 -38.03 -3.06
CA MET A 466 -4.74 -38.39 -3.64
C MET A 466 -3.95 -39.33 -2.72
N LEU A 467 -3.94 -39.10 -1.40
CA LEU A 467 -3.35 -40.01 -0.43
C LEU A 467 -3.99 -41.40 -0.50
N GLY A 468 -5.33 -41.46 -0.57
CA GLY A 468 -6.06 -42.72 -0.71
C GLY A 468 -5.68 -43.48 -1.98
N LEU A 469 -5.49 -42.78 -3.11
CA LEU A 469 -5.00 -43.38 -4.35
C LEU A 469 -3.56 -43.90 -4.21
N ALA A 470 -2.66 -43.11 -3.63
CA ALA A 470 -1.26 -43.48 -3.46
C ALA A 470 -1.09 -44.70 -2.53
N TYR A 471 -1.78 -44.73 -1.38
CA TYR A 471 -1.74 -45.87 -0.46
C TYR A 471 -2.32 -47.15 -1.07
N ASP A 472 -3.41 -47.07 -1.84
CA ASP A 472 -4.00 -48.24 -2.49
C ASP A 472 -3.06 -48.80 -3.58
N ALA A 473 -2.43 -47.93 -4.37
CA ALA A 473 -1.43 -48.32 -5.36
C ALA A 473 -0.22 -49.03 -4.74
N LEU A 474 0.12 -48.69 -3.49
CA LEU A 474 1.17 -49.36 -2.70
C LEU A 474 0.66 -50.59 -1.92
N GLY A 475 -0.61 -50.96 -2.07
CA GLY A 475 -1.23 -52.13 -1.42
C GLY A 475 -1.68 -51.92 0.03
N GLN A 476 -1.65 -50.68 0.53
CA GLN A 476 -2.02 -50.33 1.90
C GLN A 476 -3.52 -50.00 2.02
N LYS A 477 -4.37 -51.01 1.75
CA LYS A 477 -5.83 -50.83 1.60
C LYS A 477 -6.54 -50.21 2.80
N ILE A 478 -6.13 -50.56 4.03
CA ILE A 478 -6.78 -50.05 5.25
C ILE A 478 -6.62 -48.52 5.35
N ILE A 479 -5.38 -48.04 5.18
CA ILE A 479 -5.05 -46.61 5.26
C ILE A 479 -5.68 -45.85 4.07
N ALA A 480 -5.69 -46.49 2.89
CA ALA A 480 -6.36 -45.93 1.72
C ALA A 480 -7.86 -45.69 1.95
N ASP A 481 -8.56 -46.65 2.57
CA ASP A 481 -9.99 -46.54 2.87
C ASP A 481 -10.28 -45.48 3.94
N GLU A 482 -9.39 -45.31 4.93
CA GLU A 482 -9.46 -44.21 5.91
C GLU A 482 -9.39 -42.84 5.22
N HIS A 483 -8.42 -42.65 4.32
CA HIS A 483 -8.30 -41.40 3.57
C HIS A 483 -9.47 -41.17 2.60
N ARG A 484 -9.99 -42.22 1.95
CA ARG A 484 -11.20 -42.09 1.12
C ARG A 484 -12.43 -41.67 1.94
N ALA A 485 -12.56 -42.16 3.18
CA ALA A 485 -13.61 -41.74 4.08
C ALA A 485 -13.47 -40.26 4.46
N LEU A 486 -12.25 -39.80 4.74
CA LEU A 486 -11.96 -38.39 5.02
C LEU A 486 -12.21 -37.48 3.81
N ALA A 487 -11.98 -37.97 2.58
CA ALA A 487 -12.27 -37.22 1.36
C ALA A 487 -13.78 -37.09 1.05
N ALA A 488 -14.61 -37.99 1.61
CA ALA A 488 -16.05 -38.02 1.37
C ALA A 488 -16.86 -37.05 2.26
N HIS A 489 -16.29 -36.62 3.38
CA HIS A 489 -16.87 -35.65 4.32
C HIS A 489 -16.33 -34.25 4.03
#